data_AF-A0A7W6H815-F1
#
_entry.id   AF-A0A7W6H815-F1
#
_cell.length_a   1.000
_cell.length_b   1.000
_cell.length_c   1.000
_cell.angle_alpha   90.00
_cell.angle_beta   90.00
_cell.angle_gamma   90.00
#
_symmetry.space_group_name_H-M   'P 1'
#
loop_
_entity.id
_entity.type
_entity.pdbx_description
1 polymer ?
#
loop_
_entity_poly.entity_id
_entity_poly.type
_entity_poly.pdbx_seq_one_letter_code
_entity_poly.pdbx_strand_id
1 'polypeptide(L)'
;MADVTDALGINPPSFYSAFGSKQGLYARVLERYAGAGAIPLADILRQDRSVADNLAALLEAAARYYSDDPKATGCLVVEGTRCNDADAREAALAYNMAVEAQIQDHVAQRHLEEAAVMTDFVATTMFGLSAKARNGHTHDQLLASARLAGSAIRSALPE
;
A
#
# COMPACT_ATOMS: atom_id res chain seq x y z
N MET A 1 17.24 12.96 12.91
CA MET A 1 16.98 12.77 14.35
C MET A 1 16.32 14.01 14.87
N ALA A 2 16.97 15.18 14.75
CA ALA A 2 16.39 16.49 15.08
C ALA A 2 14.94 16.63 14.57
N ASP A 3 14.71 16.41 13.26
CA ASP A 3 13.36 16.54 12.68
C ASP A 3 12.29 15.65 13.35
N VAL A 4 12.67 14.43 13.73
CA VAL A 4 11.75 13.47 14.36
C VAL A 4 11.51 13.82 15.82
N THR A 5 12.56 14.19 16.56
CA THR A 5 12.43 14.62 17.96
C THR A 5 11.63 15.91 18.06
N ASP A 6 11.82 16.84 17.13
CA ASP A 6 11.09 18.11 17.05
C ASP A 6 9.61 17.86 16.70
N ALA A 7 9.33 17.01 15.70
CA ALA A 7 7.97 16.64 15.33
C ALA A 7 7.21 15.90 16.46
N LEU A 8 7.92 15.12 17.28
CA LEU A 8 7.35 14.41 18.42
C LEU A 8 7.30 15.27 19.70
N GLY A 9 7.97 16.42 19.72
CA GLY A 9 8.08 17.27 20.92
C GLY A 9 8.84 16.63 22.08
N ILE A 10 9.80 15.74 21.79
CA ILE A 10 10.60 15.03 22.80
C ILE A 10 12.09 15.24 22.58
N ASN A 11 12.90 15.08 23.62
CA ASN A 11 14.35 15.14 23.49
C ASN A 11 14.95 13.78 23.00
N PRO A 12 16.21 13.76 22.53
CA PRO A 12 16.84 12.52 22.06
C PRO A 12 16.91 11.39 23.11
N PRO A 13 17.24 11.64 24.40
CA PRO A 13 17.19 10.58 25.42
C PRO A 13 15.80 9.92 25.55
N SER A 14 14.72 10.71 25.60
CA SER A 14 13.35 10.19 25.64
C SER A 14 12.99 9.40 24.38
N PHE A 15 13.46 9.84 23.21
CA PHE A 15 13.30 9.10 21.96
C PHE A 15 13.90 7.69 22.05
N TYR A 16 15.18 7.59 22.40
CA TYR A 16 15.86 6.30 22.48
C TYR A 16 15.29 5.41 23.59
N SER A 17 14.82 6.00 24.69
CA SER A 17 14.10 5.27 25.74
C SER A 17 12.77 4.68 25.25
N ALA A 18 12.03 5.38 24.37
CA ALA A 18 10.71 4.95 23.92
C ALA A 18 10.76 3.98 22.73
N PHE A 19 11.70 4.19 21.81
CA PHE A 19 11.76 3.51 20.51
C PHE A 19 13.01 2.65 20.33
N GLY A 20 14.02 2.77 21.20
CA GLY A 20 15.29 2.05 21.13
C GLY A 20 16.22 2.55 20.02
N SER A 21 15.69 2.72 18.80
CA SER A 21 16.43 3.19 17.63
C SER A 21 15.49 3.84 16.62
N LYS A 22 16.06 4.43 15.56
CA LYS A 22 15.26 4.91 14.41
C LYS A 22 14.55 3.76 13.71
N GLN A 23 15.23 2.62 13.58
CA GLN A 23 14.68 1.39 13.03
C GLN A 23 13.50 0.90 13.88
N GLY A 24 13.64 0.94 15.21
CA GLY A 24 12.57 0.59 16.14
C GLY A 24 11.35 1.52 16.03
N LEU A 25 11.57 2.83 15.87
CA LEU A 25 10.48 3.76 15.53
C LEU A 25 9.84 3.38 14.19
N TYR A 26 10.64 3.23 13.14
CA TYR A 26 10.14 2.98 11.78
C TYR A 26 9.32 1.69 11.69
N ALA A 27 9.76 0.62 12.35
CA ALA A 27 9.01 -0.63 12.45
C ALA A 27 7.61 -0.42 13.07
N ARG A 28 7.52 0.35 14.17
CA ARG A 28 6.23 0.70 14.79
C ARG A 28 5.36 1.60 13.91
N VAL A 29 5.99 2.49 13.14
CA VAL A 29 5.25 3.32 12.18
C VAL A 29 4.67 2.45 11.06
N LEU A 30 5.43 1.50 10.52
CA LEU A 30 4.93 0.54 9.52
C LEU A 30 3.81 -0.33 10.08
N GLU A 31 3.97 -0.85 11.30
CA GLU A 31 2.92 -1.64 11.98
C GLU A 31 1.65 -0.82 12.17
N ARG A 32 1.77 0.42 12.68
CA ARG A 32 0.64 1.34 12.81
C ARG A 32 0.03 1.65 11.45
N TYR A 33 0.83 1.89 10.43
CA TYR A 33 0.35 2.22 9.09
C TYR A 33 -0.43 1.06 8.47
N ALA A 34 0.08 -0.17 8.61
CA ALA A 34 -0.60 -1.38 8.15
C ALA A 34 -1.88 -1.66 8.96
N GLY A 35 -1.83 -1.52 10.28
CA GLY A 35 -2.94 -1.81 11.20
C GLY A 35 -4.03 -0.73 11.25
N ALA A 36 -3.71 0.53 10.98
CA ALA A 36 -4.66 1.65 10.99
C ALA A 36 -5.46 1.78 9.68
N GLY A 37 -5.33 0.82 8.75
CA GLY A 37 -6.17 0.76 7.57
C GLY A 37 -5.69 1.65 6.43
N ALA A 38 -4.39 1.57 6.08
CA ALA A 38 -3.91 2.19 4.84
C ALA A 38 -4.80 1.80 3.66
N ILE A 39 -5.13 0.51 3.54
CA ILE A 39 -6.23 0.01 2.72
C ILE A 39 -6.81 -1.22 3.43
N PRO A 40 -8.12 -1.32 3.71
CA PRO A 40 -8.69 -2.44 4.44
C PRO A 40 -8.85 -3.67 3.53
N LEU A 41 -7.74 -4.36 3.22
CA LEU A 41 -7.73 -5.51 2.31
C LEU A 41 -8.77 -6.57 2.69
N ALA A 42 -8.88 -6.91 3.97
CA ALA A 42 -9.82 -7.92 4.45
C ALA A 42 -11.30 -7.55 4.17
N ASP A 43 -11.64 -6.26 4.23
CA ASP A 43 -13.00 -5.78 3.97
C ASP A 43 -13.30 -5.68 2.47
N ILE A 44 -12.27 -5.52 1.64
CA ILE A 44 -12.39 -5.36 0.19
C ILE A 44 -12.39 -6.73 -0.52
N LEU A 45 -11.49 -7.64 -0.12
CA LEU A 45 -11.25 -8.94 -0.76
C LEU A 45 -12.25 -10.01 -0.27
N ARG A 46 -13.54 -9.74 -0.44
CA ARG A 46 -14.63 -10.57 0.08
C ARG A 46 -14.94 -11.77 -0.79
N GLN A 47 -15.22 -12.91 -0.18
CA GLN A 47 -15.56 -14.13 -0.93
C GLN A 47 -16.94 -14.08 -1.59
N ASP A 48 -17.85 -13.20 -1.19
CA ASP A 48 -19.20 -13.10 -1.76
C ASP A 48 -19.28 -12.21 -3.03
N ARG A 49 -18.14 -11.73 -3.51
CA ARG A 49 -17.99 -10.92 -4.73
C ARG A 49 -17.05 -11.58 -5.72
N SER A 50 -17.13 -11.17 -6.98
CA SER A 50 -16.18 -11.55 -8.02
C SER A 50 -14.77 -11.15 -7.64
N VAL A 51 -13.78 -11.97 -8.03
CA VAL A 51 -12.37 -11.60 -7.84
C VAL A 51 -12.08 -10.31 -8.59
N ALA A 52 -12.60 -10.17 -9.81
CA ALA A 52 -12.41 -8.98 -10.62
C ALA A 52 -12.94 -7.69 -9.96
N ASP A 53 -14.13 -7.70 -9.36
CA ASP A 53 -14.69 -6.52 -8.70
C ASP A 53 -14.02 -6.21 -7.36
N ASN A 54 -13.48 -7.22 -6.68
CA ASN A 54 -12.66 -7.00 -5.49
C ASN A 54 -11.35 -6.32 -5.84
N LEU A 55 -10.64 -6.80 -6.87
CA LEU A 55 -9.39 -6.17 -7.32
C LEU A 55 -9.64 -4.75 -7.87
N ALA A 56 -10.73 -4.54 -8.62
CA ALA A 56 -11.11 -3.21 -9.07
C ALA A 56 -11.41 -2.27 -7.89
N ALA A 57 -12.16 -2.73 -6.90
CA ALA A 57 -12.44 -1.96 -5.68
C ALA A 57 -11.17 -1.66 -4.88
N LEU A 58 -10.21 -2.60 -4.84
CA LEU A 58 -8.91 -2.41 -4.20
C LEU A 58 -8.13 -1.26 -4.87
N LEU A 59 -8.06 -1.23 -6.20
CA LEU A 59 -7.39 -0.15 -6.92
C LEU A 59 -8.07 1.21 -6.72
N GLU A 60 -9.40 1.26 -6.67
CA GLU A 60 -10.12 2.49 -6.35
C GLU A 60 -9.87 2.95 -4.91
N ALA A 61 -9.86 2.03 -3.94
CA ALA A 61 -9.53 2.34 -2.55
C ALA A 61 -8.11 2.88 -2.42
N ALA A 62 -7.14 2.27 -3.12
CA ALA A 62 -5.76 2.74 -3.18
C ALA A 62 -5.67 4.16 -3.74
N ALA A 63 -6.33 4.45 -4.86
CA ALA A 63 -6.34 5.77 -5.48
C ALA A 63 -6.87 6.86 -4.54
N ARG A 64 -7.96 6.57 -3.82
CA ARG A 64 -8.55 7.48 -2.81
C ARG A 64 -7.56 7.73 -1.68
N TYR A 65 -7.10 6.65 -1.06
CA TYR A 65 -6.22 6.74 0.10
C TYR A 65 -4.92 7.48 -0.21
N TYR A 66 -4.27 7.16 -1.33
CA TYR A 66 -3.02 7.83 -1.72
C TYR A 66 -3.15 9.32 -2.01
N SER A 67 -4.37 9.83 -2.23
CA SER A 67 -4.60 11.26 -2.51
C SER A 67 -5.38 11.98 -1.40
N ASP A 68 -5.71 11.30 -0.31
CA ASP A 68 -6.61 11.81 0.73
C ASP A 68 -6.01 12.98 1.52
N ASP A 69 -4.74 12.84 1.96
CA ASP A 69 -4.00 13.91 2.64
C ASP A 69 -2.96 14.53 1.70
N PRO A 70 -3.12 15.81 1.28
CA PRO A 70 -2.14 16.53 0.47
C PRO A 70 -0.73 16.60 1.09
N LYS A 71 -0.60 16.45 2.42
CA LYS A 71 0.68 16.45 3.14
C LYS A 71 1.31 15.05 3.26
N ALA A 72 0.56 14.00 2.98
CA ALA A 72 0.97 12.62 3.16
C ALA A 72 0.53 11.71 2.00
N THR A 73 0.58 12.22 0.77
CA THR A 73 0.17 11.49 -0.45
C THR A 73 0.92 10.17 -0.64
N GLY A 74 0.44 9.25 -1.46
CA GLY A 74 1.13 7.98 -1.75
C GLY A 74 1.17 6.99 -0.57
N CYS A 75 1.94 5.92 -0.75
CA CYS A 75 2.02 4.82 0.20
C CYS A 75 3.35 4.81 0.96
N LEU A 76 3.30 4.81 2.29
CA LEU A 76 4.50 4.72 3.13
C LEU A 76 5.33 3.47 2.82
N VAL A 77 4.68 2.32 2.63
CA VAL A 77 5.37 1.05 2.33
C VAL A 77 6.09 1.13 0.98
N VAL A 78 5.43 1.63 -0.07
CA VAL A 78 6.02 1.77 -1.41
C VAL A 78 7.25 2.68 -1.37
N GLU A 79 7.16 3.82 -0.66
CA GLU A 79 8.32 4.71 -0.49
C GLU A 79 9.44 4.03 0.30
N GLY A 80 9.08 3.26 1.33
CA GLY A 80 10.02 2.47 2.13
C GLY A 80 10.82 1.46 1.31
N THR A 81 10.20 0.81 0.32
CA THR A 81 10.91 -0.17 -0.54
C THR A 81 12.04 0.45 -1.38
N ARG A 82 12.08 1.79 -1.49
CA ARG A 82 13.11 2.54 -2.23
C ARG A 82 14.11 3.23 -1.31
N CYS A 83 14.07 2.94 -0.01
CA CYS A 83 14.98 3.55 0.96
C CYS A 83 16.44 3.13 0.68
N ASN A 84 17.36 4.07 0.90
CA ASN A 84 18.81 3.81 0.83
C ASN A 84 19.32 3.04 2.05
N ASP A 85 18.62 3.14 3.18
CA ASP A 85 18.90 2.36 4.38
C ASP A 85 18.38 0.93 4.19
N ALA A 86 19.27 -0.05 4.31
CA ALA A 86 18.96 -1.44 4.01
C ALA A 86 17.90 -2.03 4.95
N ASP A 87 18.01 -1.76 6.25
CA ASP A 87 17.10 -2.28 7.28
C ASP A 87 15.70 -1.70 7.09
N ALA A 88 15.60 -0.39 6.83
CA ALA A 88 14.32 0.26 6.56
C ALA A 88 13.69 -0.26 5.26
N ARG A 89 14.50 -0.48 4.22
CA ARG A 89 14.02 -1.04 2.95
C ARG A 89 13.51 -2.47 3.13
N GLU A 90 14.26 -3.32 3.84
CA GLU A 90 13.88 -4.71 4.10
C GLU A 90 12.58 -4.80 4.91
N ALA A 91 12.44 -3.96 5.95
CA ALA A 91 11.21 -3.88 6.72
C ALA A 91 10.00 -3.51 5.84
N ALA A 92 10.14 -2.52 4.95
CA ALA A 92 9.07 -2.16 4.02
C ALA A 92 8.77 -3.25 2.98
N LEU A 93 9.80 -3.92 2.45
CA LEU A 93 9.63 -5.03 1.52
C LEU A 93 8.83 -6.19 2.14
N ALA A 94 9.06 -6.51 3.42
CA ALA A 94 8.30 -7.54 4.11
C ALA A 94 6.79 -7.22 4.15
N TYR A 95 6.41 -5.97 4.42
CA TYR A 95 5.00 -5.55 4.35
C TYR A 95 4.46 -5.58 2.93
N ASN A 96 5.25 -5.17 1.94
CA ASN A 96 4.83 -5.22 0.54
C ASN A 96 4.54 -6.67 0.09
N MET A 97 5.45 -7.59 0.39
CA MET A 97 5.30 -9.02 0.08
C MET A 97 4.09 -9.62 0.78
N ALA A 98 3.80 -9.22 2.02
CA ALA A 98 2.62 -9.71 2.76
C ALA A 98 1.30 -9.25 2.12
N VAL A 99 1.27 -8.03 1.57
CA VAL A 99 0.10 -7.51 0.82
C VAL A 99 -0.06 -8.24 -0.50
N GLU A 100 1.02 -8.43 -1.26
CA GLU A 100 1.00 -9.18 -2.52
C GLU A 100 0.55 -10.63 -2.31
N ALA A 101 1.05 -11.30 -1.27
CA ALA A 101 0.64 -12.65 -0.92
C ALA A 101 -0.87 -12.74 -0.62
N GLN A 102 -1.44 -11.79 0.12
CA GLN A 102 -2.89 -11.75 0.38
C GLN A 102 -3.72 -11.57 -0.90
N ILE A 103 -3.25 -10.72 -1.81
CA ILE A 103 -3.91 -10.52 -3.11
C ILE A 103 -3.82 -11.81 -3.93
N GLN A 104 -2.64 -12.42 -4.00
CA GLN A 104 -2.42 -13.66 -4.75
C GLN A 104 -3.28 -14.81 -4.21
N ASP A 105 -3.30 -14.99 -2.90
CA ASP A 105 -4.13 -16.01 -2.23
C ASP A 105 -5.63 -15.77 -2.50
N HIS A 106 -6.07 -14.50 -2.55
CA HIS A 106 -7.45 -14.18 -2.91
C HIS A 106 -7.77 -14.55 -4.36
N VAL A 107 -6.89 -14.22 -5.31
CA VAL A 107 -7.11 -14.54 -6.73
C VAL A 107 -7.07 -16.07 -6.95
N ALA A 108 -6.11 -16.76 -6.33
CA ALA A 108 -5.91 -18.20 -6.47
C ALA A 108 -7.10 -19.04 -5.99
N GLN A 109 -7.99 -18.49 -5.14
CA GLN A 109 -9.22 -19.17 -4.73
C GLN A 109 -10.16 -19.50 -5.89
N ARG A 110 -10.09 -18.74 -7.00
CA ARG A 110 -10.94 -18.96 -8.19
C ARG A 110 -10.16 -19.01 -9.50
N HIS A 111 -9.00 -18.37 -9.57
CA HIS A 111 -8.21 -18.18 -10.78
C HIS A 111 -6.74 -18.51 -10.49
N LEU A 112 -6.46 -19.81 -10.28
CA LEU A 112 -5.14 -20.27 -9.85
C LEU A 112 -4.05 -19.97 -10.88
N GLU A 113 -4.36 -20.11 -12.17
CA GLU A 113 -3.40 -19.89 -13.26
C GLU A 113 -3.07 -18.40 -13.44
N GLU A 114 -4.06 -17.53 -13.20
CA GLU A 114 -3.93 -16.08 -13.34
C GLU A 114 -3.42 -15.38 -12.07
N ALA A 115 -3.38 -16.07 -10.93
CA ALA A 115 -3.08 -15.48 -9.63
C ALA A 115 -1.79 -14.66 -9.61
N ALA A 116 -0.70 -15.21 -10.18
CA ALA A 116 0.59 -14.52 -10.21
C ALA A 116 0.54 -13.26 -11.09
N VAL A 117 0.02 -13.36 -12.32
CA VAL A 117 -0.01 -12.24 -13.27
C VAL A 117 -0.98 -11.14 -12.84
N MET A 118 -2.12 -11.50 -12.22
CA MET A 118 -3.08 -10.52 -11.70
C MET A 118 -2.53 -9.80 -10.48
N THR A 119 -1.84 -10.51 -9.59
CA THR A 119 -1.18 -9.90 -8.44
C THR A 119 -0.12 -8.90 -8.88
N ASP A 120 0.73 -9.28 -9.84
CA ASP A 120 1.77 -8.39 -10.39
C ASP A 120 1.16 -7.15 -11.04
N PHE A 121 0.08 -7.31 -11.82
CA PHE A 121 -0.65 -6.19 -12.42
C PHE A 121 -1.24 -5.24 -11.37
N VAL A 122 -1.88 -5.79 -10.33
CA VAL A 122 -2.47 -4.99 -9.24
C VAL A 122 -1.39 -4.26 -8.46
N ALA A 123 -0.31 -4.95 -8.07
CA ALA A 123 0.82 -4.36 -7.36
C ALA A 123 1.48 -3.24 -8.18
N THR A 124 1.77 -3.50 -9.46
CA THR A 124 2.30 -2.50 -10.40
C THR A 124 1.40 -1.27 -10.48
N THR A 125 0.08 -1.48 -10.59
CA THR A 125 -0.88 -0.39 -10.65
C THR A 125 -0.91 0.41 -9.35
N MET A 126 -0.90 -0.23 -8.19
CA MET A 126 -0.84 0.43 -6.88
C MET A 126 0.45 1.26 -6.71
N PHE A 127 1.60 0.74 -7.15
CA PHE A 127 2.87 1.48 -7.16
C PHE A 127 2.79 2.72 -8.05
N GLY A 128 2.19 2.58 -9.24
CA GLY A 128 1.94 3.67 -10.16
C GLY A 128 1.05 4.76 -9.56
N LEU A 129 -0.08 4.37 -8.95
CA LEU A 129 -1.00 5.29 -8.28
C LEU A 129 -0.30 6.05 -7.15
N SER A 130 0.46 5.34 -6.30
CA SER A 130 1.24 5.95 -5.20
C SER A 130 2.23 7.00 -5.72
N ALA A 131 3.01 6.65 -6.75
CA ALA A 131 3.99 7.57 -7.33
C ALA A 131 3.32 8.78 -8.00
N LYS A 132 2.19 8.59 -8.67
CA LYS A 132 1.44 9.69 -9.28
C LYS A 132 0.82 10.63 -8.24
N ALA A 133 0.32 10.09 -7.13
CA ALA A 133 -0.15 10.91 -6.02
C ALA A 133 0.96 11.81 -5.45
N ARG A 134 2.17 11.25 -5.27
CA ARG A 134 3.37 12.01 -4.85
C ARG A 134 3.75 13.12 -5.83
N ASN A 135 3.50 12.91 -7.13
CA ASN A 135 3.71 13.92 -8.17
C ASN A 135 2.55 14.93 -8.29
N GLY A 136 1.60 14.94 -7.35
CA GLY A 136 0.52 15.92 -7.30
C GLY A 136 -0.69 15.62 -8.17
N HIS A 137 -0.85 14.38 -8.65
CA HIS A 137 -2.08 13.99 -9.32
C HIS A 137 -3.27 14.08 -8.35
N THR A 138 -4.39 14.60 -8.85
CA THR A 138 -5.61 14.73 -8.07
C THR A 138 -6.29 13.38 -7.84
N HIS A 139 -7.16 13.34 -6.84
CA HIS A 139 -8.04 12.21 -6.56
C HIS A 139 -8.77 11.70 -7.81
N ASP A 140 -9.33 12.60 -8.63
CA ASP A 140 -10.08 12.22 -9.82
C ASP A 140 -9.19 11.64 -10.92
N GLN A 141 -7.96 12.16 -11.06
CA GLN A 141 -6.98 11.61 -12.00
C GLN A 141 -6.57 10.18 -11.62
N LEU A 142 -6.32 9.94 -10.33
CA LEU A 142 -5.96 8.60 -9.84
C LEU A 142 -7.13 7.62 -9.94
N LEU A 143 -8.35 8.05 -9.60
CA LEU A 143 -9.55 7.23 -9.76
C LEU A 143 -9.82 6.88 -11.22
N ALA A 144 -9.59 7.81 -12.16
CA ALA A 144 -9.73 7.51 -13.57
C ALA A 144 -8.77 6.38 -14.00
N SER A 145 -7.50 6.44 -13.57
CA SER A 145 -6.53 5.37 -13.81
C SER A 145 -6.95 4.04 -13.16
N ALA A 146 -7.39 4.06 -11.91
CA ALA A 146 -7.86 2.87 -11.20
C ALA A 146 -9.07 2.21 -11.90
N ARG A 147 -10.03 3.00 -12.37
CA ARG A 147 -11.22 2.50 -13.09
C ARG A 147 -10.88 1.85 -14.43
N LEU A 148 -9.94 2.44 -15.18
CA LEU A 148 -9.45 1.85 -16.43
C LEU A 148 -8.77 0.50 -16.17
N ALA A 149 -7.90 0.43 -15.15
CA ALA A 149 -7.27 -0.81 -14.73
C ALA A 149 -8.31 -1.84 -14.25
N GLY A 150 -9.32 -1.43 -13.47
CA GLY A 150 -10.42 -2.30 -13.05
C GLY A 150 -11.24 -2.87 -14.21
N SER A 151 -11.46 -2.09 -15.27
CA SER A 151 -12.10 -2.59 -16.49
C SER A 151 -11.23 -3.61 -17.24
N ALA A 152 -9.91 -3.38 -17.30
CA ALA A 152 -8.97 -4.37 -17.86
C ALA A 152 -8.98 -5.68 -17.05
N ILE A 153 -9.00 -5.61 -15.72
CA ILE A 153 -9.11 -6.78 -14.84
C ILE A 153 -10.40 -7.55 -15.12
N ARG A 154 -11.55 -6.88 -15.19
CA ARG A 154 -12.83 -7.54 -15.52
C ARG A 154 -12.84 -8.21 -16.89
N SER A 155 -12.10 -7.66 -17.86
CA SER A 155 -11.95 -8.32 -19.17
C SER A 155 -11.00 -9.52 -19.13
N ALA A 156 -9.96 -9.49 -18.28
CA ALA A 156 -8.98 -10.56 -18.15
C ALA A 156 -9.45 -11.72 -17.26
N LEU A 157 -10.36 -11.47 -16.32
CA LEU A 157 -10.99 -12.44 -15.44
C LEU A 157 -12.51 -12.49 -15.71
N PRO A 158 -12.95 -13.05 -16.85
CA PRO A 158 -14.37 -13.29 -17.08
C PRO A 158 -14.89 -14.31 -16.06
N GLU A 159 -16.01 -13.98 -15.41
CA GLU A 159 -16.70 -14.88 -14.48
C GLU A 159 -17.43 -16.04 -15.16
#